data_AF-A0A0R0LQX5-F1
#
_entry.id   AF-A0A0R0LQX5-F1
#
_cell.length_a   1.000
_cell.length_b   1.000
_cell.length_c   1.000
_cell.angle_alpha   90.00
_cell.angle_beta   90.00
_cell.angle_gamma   90.00
#
_symmetry.space_group_name_H-M   'P 1'
#
loop_
_entity.id
_entity.type
_entity.pdbx_description
1 polymer ?
#
loop_
_entity_poly.entity_id
_entity_poly.type
_entity_poly.pdbx_seq_one_letter_code
_entity_poly.pdbx_strand_id
1 'polypeptide(L)'
;ENHIHFLKMCEHNCNTDDIADMNTAEQILMNETFSIEKKMRALFYLRNIITDESADIISKALFKNSSILLLHEICYVLGQMRLEKSINFLISILNNENFDIITRHEAAEALGNYRKPELIKELIKFINYKEIPLRETCYIAIKKIKMTEKLVKEIELSQFNSRDPAIPLFKEFSEKNMNESIDILKNSECLYEKYRAMFFLRDFDEFLYNQGDLSNQGDSIKCDS
;
A
#
# COMPACT_ATOMS: atom_id res chain seq x y z
N GLU A 1 5.09 -26.72 -5.28
CA GLU A 1 4.07 -26.92 -4.21
C GLU A 1 4.17 -25.97 -3.01
N ASN A 2 5.02 -24.92 -3.03
CA ASN A 2 5.14 -23.99 -1.91
C ASN A 2 4.49 -22.60 -2.13
N HIS A 3 3.54 -22.48 -3.07
CA HIS A 3 2.80 -21.21 -3.32
C HIS A 3 1.53 -21.04 -2.47
N ILE A 4 1.26 -21.93 -1.51
CA ILE A 4 0.04 -21.93 -0.68
C ILE A 4 0.27 -21.33 0.73
N HIS A 5 1.50 -20.97 1.11
CA HIS A 5 1.76 -20.64 2.51
C HIS A 5 1.46 -19.19 2.94
N PHE A 6 1.21 -18.27 2.01
CA PHE A 6 0.84 -16.88 2.37
C PHE A 6 -0.66 -16.67 2.62
N LEU A 7 -1.48 -17.72 2.46
CA LEU A 7 -2.94 -17.67 2.70
C LEU A 7 -3.37 -18.26 4.05
N LYS A 8 -2.43 -18.63 4.94
CA LYS A 8 -2.72 -19.31 6.22
C LYS A 8 -2.38 -18.50 7.49
N MET A 9 -2.79 -17.22 7.54
CA MET A 9 -2.75 -16.43 8.79
C MET A 9 -4.09 -15.79 9.15
N CYS A 10 -5.21 -16.47 8.88
CA CYS A 10 -6.54 -16.08 9.39
C CYS A 10 -7.43 -17.32 9.61
N GLU A 11 -6.95 -18.35 10.31
CA GLU A 11 -7.80 -19.47 10.77
C GLU A 11 -8.30 -19.22 12.20
N HIS A 12 -9.01 -18.11 12.41
CA HIS A 12 -9.94 -17.95 13.53
C HIS A 12 -11.31 -17.58 12.96
N ASN A 13 -12.15 -18.60 12.82
CA ASN A 13 -13.61 -18.56 12.58
C ASN A 13 -14.12 -17.36 11.78
N CYS A 14 -13.90 -17.37 10.47
CA CYS A 14 -14.69 -16.49 9.64
C CYS A 14 -15.02 -17.14 8.31
N ASN A 15 -16.30 -17.46 8.15
CA ASN A 15 -16.91 -17.93 6.92
C ASN A 15 -16.46 -17.06 5.75
N THR A 16 -15.47 -17.53 5.00
CA THR A 16 -15.09 -17.00 3.70
C THR A 16 -16.12 -17.36 2.61
N ASP A 17 -17.12 -18.16 2.96
CA ASP A 17 -18.11 -18.72 2.04
C ASP A 17 -19.22 -17.73 1.61
N ASP A 18 -19.26 -16.52 2.17
CA ASP A 18 -20.36 -15.58 1.97
C ASP A 18 -20.17 -14.59 0.79
N ILE A 19 -18.98 -14.47 0.19
CA ILE A 19 -18.73 -13.50 -0.91
C ILE A 19 -18.44 -14.27 -2.20
N ALA A 20 -19.51 -14.62 -2.92
CA ALA A 20 -19.41 -15.45 -4.13
C ALA A 20 -19.12 -14.65 -5.41
N ASP A 21 -19.59 -13.40 -5.48
CA ASP A 21 -19.52 -12.56 -6.67
C ASP A 21 -19.47 -11.04 -6.35
N MET A 22 -19.30 -10.22 -7.39
CA MET A 22 -19.26 -8.75 -7.27
C MET A 22 -20.54 -8.17 -6.68
N ASN A 23 -21.70 -8.74 -7.03
CA ASN A 23 -23.00 -8.26 -6.54
C ASN A 23 -23.12 -8.46 -5.03
N THR A 24 -22.70 -9.62 -4.53
CA THR A 24 -22.69 -9.94 -3.11
C THR A 24 -21.71 -9.04 -2.36
N ALA A 25 -20.53 -8.80 -2.93
CA ALA A 25 -19.55 -7.88 -2.36
C ALA A 25 -20.09 -6.42 -2.31
N GLU A 26 -20.75 -5.95 -3.37
CA GLU A 26 -21.40 -4.64 -3.39
C GLU A 26 -22.47 -4.53 -2.30
N GLN A 27 -23.38 -5.50 -2.21
CA GLN A 27 -24.43 -5.50 -1.20
C GLN A 27 -23.87 -5.44 0.23
N ILE A 28 -22.79 -6.18 0.50
CA ILE A 28 -22.11 -6.14 1.80
C ILE A 28 -21.50 -4.77 2.06
N LEU A 29 -20.80 -4.20 1.09
CA LEU A 29 -20.06 -2.96 1.26
C LEU A 29 -20.99 -1.73 1.39
N MET A 30 -22.15 -1.77 0.76
CA MET A 30 -23.17 -0.71 0.80
C MET A 30 -24.08 -0.75 2.03
N ASN A 31 -24.12 -1.87 2.75
CA ASN A 31 -25.06 -2.05 3.86
C ASN A 31 -24.42 -1.65 5.20
N GLU A 32 -24.99 -0.65 5.86
CA GLU A 32 -24.52 -0.09 7.13
C GLU A 32 -24.53 -1.11 8.29
N THR A 33 -25.36 -2.16 8.23
CA THR A 33 -25.53 -3.12 9.35
C THR A 33 -24.46 -4.20 9.41
N PHE A 34 -23.73 -4.45 8.33
CA PHE A 34 -22.64 -5.43 8.35
C PHE A 34 -21.43 -4.93 9.12
N SER A 35 -20.72 -5.86 9.78
CA SER A 35 -19.50 -5.57 10.52
C SER A 35 -18.40 -5.02 9.61
N ILE A 36 -17.50 -4.23 10.21
CA ILE A 36 -16.32 -3.71 9.51
C ILE A 36 -15.49 -4.85 8.90
N GLU A 37 -15.31 -5.97 9.60
CA GLU A 37 -14.57 -7.12 9.09
C GLU A 37 -15.18 -7.68 7.80
N LYS A 38 -16.51 -7.87 7.76
CA LYS A 38 -17.20 -8.40 6.57
C LYS A 38 -17.11 -7.42 5.40
N LYS A 39 -17.17 -6.11 5.68
CA LYS A 39 -16.94 -5.05 4.68
C LYS A 39 -15.52 -5.05 4.13
N MET A 40 -14.51 -5.18 4.99
CA MET A 40 -13.10 -5.25 4.58
C MET A 40 -12.87 -6.45 3.65
N ARG A 41 -13.45 -7.61 3.96
CA ARG A 41 -13.38 -8.79 3.08
C ARG A 41 -14.01 -8.53 1.70
N ALA A 42 -15.20 -7.92 1.66
CA ALA A 42 -15.86 -7.57 0.41
C ALA A 42 -15.04 -6.54 -0.40
N LEU A 43 -14.48 -5.54 0.27
CA LEU A 43 -13.60 -4.54 -0.34
C LEU A 43 -12.35 -5.18 -0.97
N PHE A 44 -11.67 -6.08 -0.25
CA PHE A 44 -10.49 -6.77 -0.79
C PHE A 44 -10.83 -7.81 -1.87
N TYR A 45 -12.02 -8.42 -1.82
CA TYR A 45 -12.52 -9.24 -2.91
C TYR A 45 -12.64 -8.38 -4.20
N LEU A 46 -13.31 -7.22 -4.13
CA LEU A 46 -13.46 -6.30 -5.26
C LEU A 46 -12.13 -5.75 -5.78
N ARG A 47 -11.17 -5.47 -4.86
CA ARG A 47 -9.80 -5.06 -5.21
C ARG A 47 -9.15 -6.07 -6.16
N ASN A 48 -9.29 -7.35 -5.89
CA ASN A 48 -8.59 -8.41 -6.62
C ASN A 48 -9.17 -8.66 -8.03
N ILE A 49 -10.36 -8.11 -8.34
CA ILE A 49 -10.99 -8.24 -9.67
C ILE A 49 -10.38 -7.26 -10.67
N ILE A 50 -9.98 -6.06 -10.21
CA ILE A 50 -9.28 -5.04 -11.00
C ILE A 50 -10.06 -4.68 -12.29
N THR A 51 -11.34 -4.33 -12.16
CA THR A 51 -12.17 -3.82 -13.26
C THR A 51 -12.72 -2.43 -12.94
N ASP A 52 -13.06 -1.66 -13.97
CA ASP A 52 -13.72 -0.35 -13.79
C ASP A 52 -15.03 -0.48 -13.00
N GLU A 53 -15.76 -1.59 -13.19
CA GLU A 53 -16.98 -1.89 -12.43
C GLU A 53 -16.67 -2.09 -10.94
N SER A 54 -15.62 -2.85 -10.59
CA SER A 54 -15.26 -3.05 -9.18
C SER A 54 -14.77 -1.75 -8.54
N ALA A 55 -14.03 -0.91 -9.26
CA ALA A 55 -13.68 0.44 -8.79
C ALA A 55 -14.88 1.36 -8.61
N ASP A 56 -15.88 1.31 -9.49
CA ASP A 56 -17.12 2.09 -9.34
C ASP A 56 -17.89 1.67 -8.09
N ILE A 57 -18.00 0.37 -7.83
CA ILE A 57 -18.63 -0.18 -6.61
C ILE A 57 -17.91 0.34 -5.37
N ILE A 58 -16.58 0.21 -5.34
CA ILE A 58 -15.74 0.65 -4.22
C ILE A 58 -15.89 2.18 -3.99
N SER A 59 -15.88 2.96 -5.07
CA SER A 59 -16.01 4.43 -4.99
C SER A 59 -17.38 4.85 -4.44
N LYS A 60 -18.47 4.20 -4.89
CA LYS A 60 -19.82 4.46 -4.39
C LYS A 60 -19.96 4.11 -2.90
N ALA A 61 -19.27 3.08 -2.43
CA ALA A 61 -19.37 2.64 -1.05
C ALA A 61 -18.83 3.65 -0.05
N LEU A 62 -17.92 4.53 -0.46
CA LEU A 62 -17.43 5.64 0.38
C LEU A 62 -18.57 6.49 0.94
N PHE A 63 -19.62 6.74 0.14
CA PHE A 63 -20.76 7.57 0.53
C PHE A 63 -21.84 6.83 1.32
N LYS A 64 -21.66 5.53 1.56
CA LYS A 64 -22.56 4.67 2.35
C LYS A 64 -21.95 4.25 3.68
N ASN A 65 -20.78 4.79 4.01
CA ASN A 65 -20.05 4.41 5.20
C ASN A 65 -19.52 5.67 5.91
N SER A 66 -19.47 5.60 7.24
CA SER A 66 -18.93 6.67 8.11
C SER A 66 -17.68 6.24 8.88
N SER A 67 -17.28 4.98 8.77
CA SER A 67 -16.08 4.45 9.44
C SER A 67 -14.82 5.00 8.77
N ILE A 68 -14.08 5.86 9.49
CA ILE A 68 -12.80 6.42 9.01
C ILE A 68 -11.85 5.31 8.53
N LEU A 69 -11.78 4.19 9.26
CA LEU A 69 -10.98 3.03 8.90
C LEU A 69 -11.38 2.47 7.52
N LEU A 70 -12.68 2.30 7.25
CA LEU A 70 -13.14 1.80 5.96
C LEU A 70 -12.93 2.81 4.84
N LEU A 71 -13.16 4.09 5.11
CA LEU A 71 -12.97 5.16 4.12
C LEU A 71 -11.50 5.31 3.72
N HIS A 72 -10.59 5.20 4.70
CA HIS A 72 -9.16 5.07 4.46
C HIS A 72 -8.88 3.86 3.56
N GLU A 73 -9.35 2.67 3.93
CA GLU A 73 -9.07 1.47 3.14
C GLU A 73 -9.61 1.55 1.70
N ILE A 74 -10.77 2.18 1.50
CA ILE A 74 -11.32 2.43 0.16
C ILE A 74 -10.34 3.25 -0.68
N CYS A 75 -9.79 4.34 -0.13
CA CYS A 75 -8.82 5.17 -0.85
C CYS A 75 -7.54 4.37 -1.15
N TYR A 76 -7.03 3.64 -0.16
CA TYR A 76 -5.86 2.77 -0.31
C TYR A 76 -6.06 1.77 -1.45
N VAL A 77 -7.16 1.03 -1.42
CA VAL A 77 -7.50 0.00 -2.41
C VAL A 77 -7.59 0.58 -3.82
N LEU A 78 -8.25 1.73 -4.00
CA LEU A 78 -8.33 2.39 -5.30
C LEU A 78 -6.93 2.80 -5.80
N GLY A 79 -6.08 3.31 -4.91
CA GLY A 79 -4.68 3.59 -5.20
C GLY A 79 -3.86 2.35 -5.56
N GLN A 80 -4.11 1.20 -4.93
CA GLN A 80 -3.47 -0.07 -5.25
C GLN A 80 -4.02 -0.66 -6.57
N MET A 81 -5.27 -0.43 -6.94
CA MET A 81 -5.81 -0.90 -8.21
C MET A 81 -5.27 -0.11 -9.40
N ARG A 82 -4.98 1.19 -9.22
CA ARG A 82 -4.49 2.12 -10.26
C ARG A 82 -5.39 2.22 -11.51
N LEU A 83 -6.68 1.97 -11.38
CA LEU A 83 -7.63 2.21 -12.46
C LEU A 83 -7.84 3.72 -12.62
N GLU A 84 -7.58 4.25 -13.82
CA GLU A 84 -7.57 5.70 -14.09
C GLU A 84 -8.89 6.37 -13.77
N LYS A 85 -10.00 5.61 -13.88
CA LYS A 85 -11.35 6.07 -13.55
C LYS A 85 -11.47 6.60 -12.11
N SER A 86 -10.68 6.06 -11.17
CA SER A 86 -10.72 6.47 -9.76
C SER A 86 -9.95 7.77 -9.47
N ILE A 87 -9.17 8.30 -10.42
CA ILE A 87 -8.34 9.50 -10.19
C ILE A 87 -9.20 10.70 -9.79
N ASN A 88 -10.24 11.01 -10.56
CA ASN A 88 -11.09 12.17 -10.27
C ASN A 88 -11.83 12.03 -8.94
N PHE A 89 -12.22 10.79 -8.59
CA PHE A 89 -12.82 10.49 -7.31
C PHE A 89 -11.84 10.74 -6.16
N LEU A 90 -10.59 10.25 -6.25
CA LEU A 90 -9.56 10.50 -5.24
C LEU A 90 -9.21 11.99 -5.10
N ILE A 91 -9.14 12.73 -6.22
CA ILE A 91 -8.96 14.20 -6.19
C ILE A 91 -10.13 14.87 -5.44
N SER A 92 -11.36 14.40 -5.64
CA SER A 92 -12.53 14.95 -4.94
C SER A 92 -12.47 14.73 -3.43
N ILE A 93 -11.95 13.59 -2.97
CA ILE A 93 -11.75 13.30 -1.54
C ILE A 93 -10.67 14.21 -0.97
N LEU A 94 -9.50 14.29 -1.63
CA LEU A 94 -8.38 15.12 -1.19
C LEU A 94 -8.80 16.59 -0.94
N ASN A 95 -9.61 17.14 -1.84
CA ASN A 95 -10.06 18.53 -1.79
C ASN A 95 -11.30 18.78 -0.90
N ASN A 96 -11.95 17.75 -0.37
CA ASN A 96 -13.19 17.90 0.40
C ASN A 96 -12.91 17.89 1.91
N GLU A 97 -13.05 19.05 2.55
CA GLU A 97 -12.80 19.24 3.99
C GLU A 97 -13.81 18.53 4.91
N ASN A 98 -14.91 17.99 4.36
CA ASN A 98 -15.84 17.18 5.14
C ASN A 98 -15.32 15.76 5.44
N PHE A 99 -14.29 15.30 4.73
CA PHE A 99 -13.62 14.04 5.07
C PHE A 99 -12.56 14.25 6.14
N ASP A 100 -12.44 13.25 7.00
CA ASP A 100 -11.39 13.22 8.03
C ASP A 100 -9.99 13.29 7.40
N ILE A 101 -9.04 13.84 8.14
CA ILE A 101 -7.66 14.02 7.67
C ILE A 101 -7.00 12.70 7.27
N ILE A 102 -7.40 11.60 7.93
CA ILE A 102 -6.90 10.26 7.64
C ILE A 102 -7.32 9.79 6.26
N THR A 103 -8.60 9.93 5.93
CA THR A 103 -9.11 9.62 4.59
C THR A 103 -8.48 10.50 3.51
N ARG A 104 -8.27 11.79 3.81
CA ARG A 104 -7.65 12.73 2.86
C ARG A 104 -6.18 12.44 2.59
N HIS A 105 -5.39 12.05 3.61
CA HIS A 105 -4.01 11.65 3.37
C HIS A 105 -3.96 10.40 2.51
N GLU A 106 -4.87 9.45 2.73
CA GLU A 106 -4.86 8.20 1.97
C GLU A 106 -5.23 8.44 0.50
N ALA A 107 -6.14 9.37 0.24
CA ALA A 107 -6.39 9.84 -1.13
C ALA A 107 -5.15 10.48 -1.77
N ALA A 108 -4.36 11.26 -1.02
CA ALA A 108 -3.11 11.83 -1.51
C ALA A 108 -2.05 10.75 -1.84
N GLU A 109 -1.91 9.75 -0.97
CA GLU A 109 -1.01 8.62 -1.20
C GLU A 109 -1.42 7.81 -2.45
N ALA A 110 -2.71 7.48 -2.53
CA ALA A 110 -3.30 6.78 -3.66
C ALA A 110 -3.04 7.50 -4.99
N LEU A 111 -3.17 8.83 -5.03
CA LEU A 111 -2.84 9.63 -6.21
C LEU A 111 -1.35 9.53 -6.61
N GLY A 112 -0.45 9.40 -5.63
CA GLY A 112 0.96 9.13 -5.87
C GLY A 112 1.23 7.82 -6.62
N ASN A 113 0.38 6.80 -6.44
CA ASN A 113 0.52 5.51 -7.12
C ASN A 113 0.32 5.60 -8.64
N TYR A 114 -0.45 6.56 -9.13
CA TYR A 114 -0.72 6.70 -10.56
C TYR A 114 0.48 7.19 -11.37
N ARG A 115 1.45 7.86 -10.72
CA ARG A 115 2.70 8.36 -11.34
C ARG A 115 2.46 9.30 -12.53
N LYS A 116 1.39 10.09 -12.45
CA LYS A 116 0.98 11.06 -13.47
C LYS A 116 1.48 12.47 -13.09
N PRO A 117 2.40 13.09 -13.86
CA PRO A 117 2.94 14.42 -13.54
C PRO A 117 1.87 15.50 -13.36
N GLU A 118 0.76 15.40 -14.10
CA GLU A 118 -0.39 16.29 -14.02
C GLU A 118 -1.08 16.28 -12.65
N LEU A 119 -0.91 15.23 -11.83
CA LEU A 119 -1.47 15.15 -10.47
C LEU A 119 -0.67 15.98 -9.45
N ILE A 120 0.57 16.37 -9.77
CA ILE A 120 1.38 17.22 -8.88
C ILE A 120 0.66 18.55 -8.60
N LYS A 121 -0.09 19.09 -9.58
CA LYS A 121 -0.84 20.35 -9.42
C LYS A 121 -1.94 20.25 -8.35
N GLU A 122 -2.47 19.05 -8.10
CA GLU A 122 -3.48 18.81 -7.07
C GLU A 122 -2.81 18.62 -5.70
N LEU A 123 -1.74 17.82 -5.64
CA LEU A 123 -1.01 17.52 -4.41
C LEU A 123 -0.28 18.74 -3.84
N ILE A 124 0.29 19.60 -4.70
CA ILE A 124 1.07 20.77 -4.27
C ILE A 124 0.22 21.82 -3.55
N LYS A 125 -1.11 21.77 -3.65
CA LYS A 125 -2.00 22.65 -2.89
C LYS A 125 -1.88 22.41 -1.38
N PHE A 126 -1.44 21.22 -0.96
CA PHE A 126 -1.46 20.78 0.43
C PHE A 126 -0.06 20.65 1.07
N ILE A 127 1.03 20.96 0.35
CA ILE A 127 2.40 20.85 0.91
C ILE A 127 2.74 21.84 2.02
N ASN A 128 1.85 22.78 2.33
CA ASN A 128 1.92 23.67 3.48
C ASN A 128 0.64 23.60 4.34
N TYR A 129 -0.18 22.55 4.16
CA TYR A 129 -1.43 22.40 4.90
C TYR A 129 -1.17 22.25 6.41
N LYS A 130 -2.08 22.76 7.25
CA LYS A 130 -1.90 22.82 8.70
C LYS A 130 -1.67 21.44 9.33
N GLU A 131 -2.43 20.44 8.87
CA GLU A 131 -2.34 19.08 9.40
C GLU A 131 -1.13 18.36 8.81
N ILE A 132 -0.26 17.89 9.70
CA ILE A 132 1.00 17.22 9.36
C ILE A 132 0.78 15.99 8.46
N PRO A 133 -0.15 15.06 8.77
CA PRO A 133 -0.31 13.83 7.97
C PRO A 133 -0.58 14.12 6.50
N LEU A 134 -1.51 15.05 6.20
CA LEU A 134 -1.85 15.38 4.82
C LEU A 134 -0.69 16.06 4.09
N ARG A 135 0.00 16.99 4.76
CA ARG A 135 1.11 17.73 4.19
C ARG A 135 2.28 16.81 3.82
N GLU A 136 2.67 15.94 4.75
CA GLU A 136 3.77 15.01 4.55
C GLU A 136 3.44 13.95 3.51
N THR A 137 2.22 13.41 3.53
CA THR A 137 1.79 12.44 2.51
C THR A 137 1.72 13.06 1.11
N CYS A 138 1.27 14.30 0.96
CA CYS A 138 1.32 15.01 -0.33
C CYS A 138 2.76 15.19 -0.82
N TYR A 139 3.69 15.51 0.08
CA TYR A 139 5.11 15.58 -0.26
C TYR A 139 5.66 14.23 -0.72
N ILE A 140 5.35 13.14 -0.01
CA ILE A 140 5.73 11.77 -0.38
C ILE A 140 5.16 11.40 -1.76
N ALA A 141 3.86 11.64 -1.99
CA ALA A 141 3.20 11.37 -3.27
C ALA A 141 3.85 12.13 -4.43
N ILE A 142 4.20 13.41 -4.24
CA ILE A 142 4.93 14.21 -5.23
C ILE A 142 6.31 13.62 -5.50
N LYS A 143 7.05 13.21 -4.46
CA LYS A 143 8.35 12.55 -4.63
C LYS A 143 8.21 11.27 -5.43
N LYS A 144 7.21 10.44 -5.11
CA LYS A 144 6.87 9.21 -5.83
C LYS A 144 6.57 9.44 -7.30
N ILE A 145 5.79 10.48 -7.64
CA ILE A 145 5.50 10.84 -9.04
C ILE A 145 6.77 11.32 -9.77
N LYS A 146 7.65 12.06 -9.10
CA LYS A 146 8.89 12.61 -9.69
C LYS A 146 10.02 11.58 -9.85
N MET A 147 9.83 10.34 -9.40
CA MET A 147 10.85 9.31 -9.55
C MET A 147 11.08 8.94 -11.02
N THR A 148 12.34 8.68 -11.39
CA THR A 148 12.70 8.29 -12.76
C THR A 148 12.16 6.92 -13.13
N GLU A 149 11.82 6.70 -14.41
CA GLU A 149 11.35 5.41 -14.92
C GLU A 149 12.28 4.22 -14.64
N LYS A 150 13.59 4.45 -14.59
CA LYS A 150 14.59 3.40 -14.26
C LYS A 150 14.39 2.85 -12.86
N LEU A 151 14.28 3.74 -11.86
CA LEU A 151 14.01 3.38 -10.47
C LEU A 151 12.62 2.74 -10.30
N VAL A 152 11.66 3.17 -11.12
CA VAL A 152 10.29 2.65 -11.12
C VAL A 152 10.23 1.19 -11.58
N LYS A 153 10.88 0.83 -12.70
CA LYS A 153 10.81 -0.53 -13.25
C LYS A 153 11.40 -1.59 -12.33
N GLU A 154 12.35 -1.20 -11.49
CA GLU A 154 13.03 -2.11 -10.57
C GLU A 154 12.25 -2.30 -9.26
N ILE A 155 11.35 -1.37 -8.89
CA ILE A 155 10.73 -1.29 -7.56
C ILE A 155 9.26 -0.81 -7.66
N GLU A 156 8.50 -1.32 -8.62
CA GLU A 156 7.10 -0.90 -8.81
C GLU A 156 6.16 -1.53 -7.76
N LEU A 157 6.41 -2.78 -7.40
CA LEU A 157 5.73 -3.50 -6.34
C LEU A 157 6.77 -3.93 -5.31
N SER A 158 6.39 -3.86 -4.05
CA SER A 158 7.14 -4.46 -2.96
C SER A 158 7.10 -5.98 -3.06
N GLN A 159 7.93 -6.66 -2.26
CA GLN A 159 7.84 -8.12 -2.07
C GLN A 159 6.46 -8.59 -1.54
N PHE A 160 5.66 -7.68 -0.98
CA PHE A 160 4.30 -7.95 -0.50
C PHE A 160 3.21 -7.60 -1.52
N ASN A 161 3.58 -7.36 -2.78
CA ASN A 161 2.68 -6.96 -3.87
C ASN A 161 1.90 -5.66 -3.59
N SER A 162 2.47 -4.77 -2.76
CA SER A 162 1.94 -3.43 -2.49
C SER A 162 2.72 -2.36 -3.24
N ARG A 163 2.08 -1.25 -3.54
CA ARG A 163 2.73 -0.03 -4.04
C ARG A 163 3.06 0.88 -2.87
N ASP A 164 4.22 0.66 -2.27
CA ASP A 164 4.65 1.37 -1.07
C ASP A 164 4.80 2.89 -1.29
N PRO A 165 4.48 3.74 -0.30
CA PRO A 165 4.57 5.19 -0.43
C PRO A 165 5.96 5.71 -0.81
N ALA A 166 7.01 4.99 -0.43
CA ALA A 166 8.39 5.27 -0.82
C ALA A 166 9.12 3.98 -1.21
N ILE A 167 10.15 4.10 -2.05
CA ILE A 167 11.06 2.97 -2.34
C ILE A 167 12.13 2.84 -1.25
N PRO A 168 12.76 1.66 -1.11
CA PRO A 168 13.93 1.48 -0.27
C PRO A 168 15.01 2.55 -0.49
N LEU A 169 15.63 2.97 0.61
CA LEU A 169 16.67 4.00 0.63
C LEU A 169 17.87 3.63 -0.25
N PHE A 170 18.33 2.39 -0.13
CA PHE A 170 19.43 1.80 -0.91
C PHE A 170 18.93 0.62 -1.75
N LYS A 171 19.69 0.29 -2.80
CA LYS A 171 19.47 -0.93 -3.61
C LYS A 171 20.33 -2.10 -3.16
N GLU A 172 21.52 -1.81 -2.64
CA GLU A 172 22.47 -2.81 -2.21
C GLU A 172 22.27 -3.12 -0.73
N PHE A 173 22.08 -4.38 -0.40
CA PHE A 173 21.96 -4.85 0.96
C PHE A 173 23.35 -5.12 1.53
N SER A 174 23.77 -4.27 2.48
CA SER A 174 25.02 -4.40 3.23
C SER A 174 24.84 -3.92 4.66
N GLU A 175 25.65 -4.42 5.60
CA GLU A 175 25.60 -3.97 7.01
C GLU A 175 25.79 -2.45 7.14
N LYS A 176 26.62 -1.86 6.28
CA LYS A 176 26.82 -0.40 6.23
C LYS A 176 25.50 0.32 5.93
N ASN A 177 24.79 -0.09 4.87
CA ASN A 177 23.53 0.52 4.46
C ASN A 177 22.40 0.26 5.46
N MET A 178 22.43 -0.89 6.14
CA MET A 178 21.53 -1.20 7.24
C MET A 178 21.72 -0.22 8.40
N ASN A 179 22.96 -0.03 8.86
CA ASN A 179 23.27 0.89 9.96
C ASN A 179 22.91 2.34 9.61
N GLU A 180 23.16 2.77 8.37
CA GLU A 180 22.76 4.09 7.87
C GLU A 180 21.23 4.25 7.83
N SER A 181 20.50 3.21 7.41
CA SER A 181 19.03 3.22 7.42
C SER A 181 18.47 3.28 8.84
N ILE A 182 19.07 2.58 9.81
CA ILE A 182 18.68 2.65 11.22
C ILE A 182 18.87 4.09 11.76
N ASP A 183 19.99 4.73 11.43
CA ASP A 183 20.27 6.10 11.83
C ASP A 183 19.23 7.08 11.26
N ILE A 184 18.96 6.99 9.95
CA ILE A 184 17.96 7.83 9.28
C ILE A 184 16.56 7.62 9.85
N LEU A 185 16.16 6.37 10.08
CA LEU A 185 14.83 6.05 10.63
C LEU A 185 14.63 6.69 12.01
N LYS A 186 15.68 6.72 12.84
CA LYS A 186 15.64 7.29 14.19
C LYS A 186 15.75 8.81 14.19
N ASN A 187 16.62 9.38 13.37
CA ASN A 187 17.10 10.75 13.53
C ASN A 187 16.60 11.74 12.46
N SER A 188 16.10 11.27 11.31
CA SER A 188 15.63 12.16 10.24
C SER A 188 14.35 12.92 10.62
N GLU A 189 14.31 14.22 10.35
CA GLU A 189 13.08 15.02 10.46
C GLU A 189 12.16 14.84 9.23
N CYS A 190 12.66 14.27 8.13
CA CYS A 190 11.91 14.08 6.90
C CYS A 190 11.22 12.71 6.89
N LEU A 191 9.89 12.69 6.97
CA LEU A 191 9.10 11.45 6.94
C LEU A 191 9.37 10.60 5.69
N TYR A 192 9.60 11.24 4.53
CA TYR A 192 9.94 10.52 3.30
C TYR A 192 11.24 9.71 3.45
N GLU A 193 12.29 10.29 4.03
CA GLU A 193 13.55 9.55 4.25
C GLU A 193 13.38 8.45 5.30
N LYS A 194 12.56 8.68 6.33
CA LYS A 194 12.19 7.63 7.30
C LYS A 194 11.48 6.46 6.62
N TYR A 195 10.54 6.71 5.72
CA TYR A 195 9.86 5.65 4.97
C TYR A 195 10.82 4.88 4.07
N ARG A 196 11.71 5.58 3.35
CA ARG A 196 12.73 4.92 2.52
C ARG A 196 13.63 4.01 3.37
N ALA A 197 14.07 4.48 4.53
CA ALA A 197 14.87 3.70 5.46
C ALA A 197 14.09 2.50 6.02
N MET A 198 12.84 2.71 6.43
CA MET A 198 11.96 1.65 6.92
C MET A 198 11.76 0.54 5.88
N PHE A 199 11.46 0.89 4.62
CA PHE A 199 11.28 -0.09 3.56
C PHE A 199 12.58 -0.81 3.21
N PHE A 200 13.73 -0.14 3.25
CA PHE A 200 15.02 -0.82 3.11
C PHE A 200 15.24 -1.85 4.23
N LEU A 201 14.97 -1.50 5.48
CA LEU A 201 15.14 -2.42 6.62
C LEU A 201 14.17 -3.61 6.56
N ARG A 202 12.91 -3.37 6.17
CA ARG A 202 11.92 -4.42 5.93
C ARG A 202 12.40 -5.43 4.89
N ASP A 203 13.03 -4.95 3.81
CA ASP A 203 13.50 -5.78 2.70
C ASP A 203 14.88 -6.41 3.00
N PHE A 204 15.63 -5.87 3.98
CA PHE A 204 16.95 -6.37 4.38
C PHE A 204 16.90 -7.74 5.07
N ASP A 205 15.89 -7.98 5.92
CA ASP A 205 15.76 -9.26 6.66
C ASP A 205 15.57 -10.45 5.71
N GLU A 206 14.88 -10.25 4.58
CA GLU A 206 14.69 -11.29 3.56
C GLU A 206 15.98 -11.60 2.80
N PHE A 207 16.82 -10.59 2.53
CA PHE A 207 18.14 -10.80 1.93
C PHE A 207 19.01 -11.72 2.80
N LEU A 208 19.01 -11.52 4.12
CA LEU A 208 19.75 -12.39 5.04
C LEU A 208 19.22 -13.84 5.02
N TYR A 209 17.89 -14.02 5.00
CA TYR A 209 17.27 -15.33 4.90
C TYR A 209 17.70 -16.08 3.63
N ASN A 210 17.66 -15.40 2.49
CA ASN A 210 18.01 -15.97 1.19
C ASN A 210 19.52 -16.26 1.02
N GLN A 211 20.41 -15.53 1.71
CA GLN A 211 21.84 -15.87 1.77
C GLN A 211 22.13 -17.08 2.68
N GLY A 212 21.35 -17.26 3.76
CA GLY A 212 21.46 -18.41 4.65
C GLY A 212 21.17 -19.74 3.95
N ASP A 213 20.20 -19.77 3.04
CA ASP A 213 19.85 -20.99 2.27
C ASP A 213 20.90 -21.39 1.23
N LEU A 214 21.67 -20.44 0.69
CA LEU A 214 22.79 -20.73 -0.22
C LEU A 214 24.02 -21.29 0.51
N SER A 215 24.16 -21.01 1.81
CA SER A 215 25.24 -21.55 2.64
C SER A 215 25.00 -23.02 3.08
N ASN A 216 23.77 -23.52 2.95
CA ASN A 216 23.39 -24.89 3.32
C ASN A 216 23.32 -25.89 2.14
N GLN A 217 23.70 -25.49 0.92
CA GLN A 217 23.76 -26.39 -0.26
C GLN A 217 25.17 -26.92 -0.57
N GLY A 218 26.11 -26.83 0.35
CA GLY A 218 27.48 -27.28 0.14
C GLY A 218 28.05 -28.03 1.34
N ASP A 219 27.45 -29.15 1.71
CA ASP A 219 28.15 -30.28 2.36
C ASP A 219 27.25 -31.51 2.44
N SER A 220 27.04 -32.16 1.29
CA SER A 220 26.70 -33.58 1.28
C SER A 220 27.93 -34.39 0.90
N ILE A 221 28.23 -35.38 1.75
CA ILE A 221 29.12 -36.54 1.56
C ILE A 221 30.57 -36.33 2.04
N LYS A 222 30.86 -36.87 3.24
CA LYS A 222 31.97 -37.83 3.39
C LYS A 222 31.53 -39.05 4.19
N CYS A 223 31.62 -40.19 3.51
CA CYS A 223 31.58 -41.54 4.04
C CYS A 223 32.85 -41.84 4.86
N ASP A 224 32.65 -42.69 5.87
CA ASP A 224 33.55 -43.69 6.46
C ASP A 224 34.88 -43.27 7.10
N SER A 225 34.96 -43.51 8.42
CA SER A 225 35.79 -44.59 9.00
C SER A 225 35.29 -44.96 10.39
#